data_AF-A0A3N6F4M4-F1
#
_entry.id   AF-A0A3N6F4M4-F1
#
_cell.length_a   1.000
_cell.length_b   1.000
_cell.length_c   1.000
_cell.angle_alpha   90.00
_cell.angle_beta   90.00
_cell.angle_gamma   90.00
#
_symmetry.space_group_name_H-M   'P 1'
#
loop_
_entity.id
_entity.type
_entity.pdbx_description
1 polymer ?
#
loop_
_entity_poly.entity_id
_entity_poly.type
_entity_poly.pdbx_seq_one_letter_code
_entity_poly.pdbx_strand_id
1 'polypeptide(L)'
;MTEHPGQVDVADLPEVVRNFLRAHEARDFSTATAAFAPEAAVTDDGRTYRGTDAIRGWLEQAGTQYTYTATPVGAERDDPGRYTVVQHLEGDFPGGVVDLRYRFVLDGHELISELTIAP
;
A
#
# COMPACT_ATOMS: atom_id res chain seq x y z
N MET A 1 -13.44 -18.32 16.78
CA MET A 1 -12.40 -17.46 17.38
C MET A 1 -12.00 -16.51 16.28
N THR A 2 -12.53 -15.29 16.30
CA THR A 2 -11.99 -14.21 15.46
C THR A 2 -10.67 -13.82 16.10
N GLU A 3 -9.56 -14.20 15.45
CA GLU A 3 -8.26 -13.66 15.77
C GLU A 3 -8.39 -12.14 15.59
N HIS A 4 -8.24 -11.40 16.68
CA HIS A 4 -8.19 -9.95 16.58
C HIS A 4 -6.86 -9.65 15.89
N PRO A 5 -6.86 -8.97 14.72
CA PRO A 5 -5.62 -8.56 14.08
C PRO A 5 -4.78 -7.81 15.11
N GLY A 6 -3.51 -8.20 15.24
CA GLY A 6 -2.63 -7.60 16.21
C GLY A 6 -2.35 -6.17 15.76
N GLN A 7 -2.87 -5.18 16.48
CA GLN A 7 -2.49 -3.79 16.24
C GLN A 7 -0.97 -3.70 16.35
N VAL A 8 -0.34 -3.12 15.33
CA VAL A 8 1.11 -2.90 15.28
C VAL A 8 1.39 -1.43 15.01
N ASP A 9 2.47 -0.94 15.56
CA ASP A 9 2.96 0.39 15.21
C ASP A 9 3.48 0.39 13.76
N VAL A 10 3.24 1.48 13.03
CA VAL A 10 3.74 1.66 11.66
C VAL A 10 5.28 1.55 11.62
N ALA A 11 5.95 1.90 12.71
CA ALA A 11 7.40 1.77 12.87
C ALA A 11 7.89 0.32 12.95
N ASP A 12 7.05 -0.61 13.41
CA ASP A 12 7.33 -2.04 13.55
C ASP A 12 6.93 -2.85 12.31
N LEU A 13 6.39 -2.20 11.28
CA LEU A 13 6.12 -2.86 10.01
C LEU A 13 7.43 -3.30 9.33
N PRO A 14 7.39 -4.37 8.50
CA PRO A 14 8.52 -4.79 7.70
C PRO A 14 9.12 -3.63 6.90
N GLU A 15 10.44 -3.63 6.74
CA GLU A 15 11.15 -2.54 6.07
C GLU A 15 10.63 -2.29 4.65
N VAL A 16 10.27 -3.34 3.91
CA VAL A 16 9.67 -3.24 2.57
C VAL A 16 8.37 -2.42 2.56
N VAL A 17 7.52 -2.60 3.57
CA VAL A 17 6.23 -1.89 3.68
C VAL A 17 6.48 -0.43 4.03
N ARG A 18 7.35 -0.17 5.01
CA ARG A 18 7.73 1.21 5.40
C ARG A 18 8.39 1.97 4.25
N ASN A 19 9.26 1.29 3.49
CA ASN A 19 9.92 1.86 2.33
C ASN A 19 8.92 2.18 1.21
N PHE A 20 7.98 1.27 0.94
CA PHE A 20 6.89 1.52 0.00
C PHE A 20 6.07 2.76 0.40
N LEU A 21 5.63 2.86 1.66
CA LEU A 21 4.82 3.98 2.13
C LEU A 21 5.56 5.32 1.96
N ARG A 22 6.83 5.37 2.37
CA ARG A 22 7.68 6.57 2.22
C ARG A 22 7.91 6.94 0.76
N ALA A 23 8.20 5.96 -0.09
CA ALA A 23 8.41 6.18 -1.51
C ALA A 23 7.12 6.64 -2.22
N HIS A 24 5.97 6.08 -1.83
CA HIS A 24 4.67 6.47 -2.35
C HIS A 24 4.31 7.92 -1.97
N GLU A 25 4.54 8.31 -0.71
CA GLU A 25 4.36 9.70 -0.24
C GLU A 25 5.29 10.67 -0.98
N ALA A 26 6.57 10.30 -1.15
CA ALA A 26 7.56 11.10 -1.87
C ALA A 26 7.35 11.12 -3.40
N ARG A 27 6.36 10.38 -3.93
CA ARG A 27 6.15 10.14 -5.37
C ARG A 27 7.38 9.56 -6.08
N ASP A 28 8.20 8.81 -5.34
CA ASP A 28 9.34 8.06 -5.87
C ASP A 28 8.84 6.69 -6.38
N PHE A 29 8.20 6.71 -7.55
CA PHE A 29 7.59 5.51 -8.13
C PHE A 29 8.61 4.41 -8.44
N SER A 30 9.87 4.76 -8.69
CA SER A 30 10.93 3.78 -8.95
C SER A 30 11.24 2.98 -7.68
N THR A 31 11.40 3.66 -6.55
CA THR A 31 11.67 3.03 -5.25
C THR A 31 10.44 2.27 -4.75
N ALA A 32 9.23 2.81 -4.93
CA ALA A 32 7.99 2.14 -4.58
C ALA A 32 7.80 0.84 -5.39
N THR A 33 8.09 0.88 -6.70
CA THR A 33 8.01 -0.30 -7.58
C THR A 33 9.02 -1.38 -7.18
N ALA A 34 10.22 -1.00 -6.74
CA ALA A 34 11.26 -1.93 -6.31
C ALA A 34 10.92 -2.74 -5.04
N ALA A 35 9.91 -2.31 -4.27
CA ALA A 35 9.41 -3.03 -3.11
C ALA A 35 8.55 -4.26 -3.47
N PHE A 36 8.11 -4.36 -4.73
CA PHE A 36 7.25 -5.44 -5.21
C PHE A 36 8.04 -6.60 -5.79
N ALA A 37 7.51 -7.81 -5.61
CA ALA A 37 7.98 -8.99 -6.32
C ALA A 37 7.71 -8.87 -7.84
N PRO A 38 8.48 -9.55 -8.71
CA PRO A 38 8.32 -9.47 -10.16
C PRO A 38 6.90 -9.77 -10.67
N GLU A 39 6.24 -10.75 -10.04
CA GLU A 39 4.89 -11.22 -10.38
C GLU A 39 3.80 -10.66 -9.44
N ALA A 40 4.11 -9.58 -8.72
CA ALA A 40 3.20 -9.01 -7.76
C ALA A 40 1.93 -8.47 -8.42
N ALA A 41 0.87 -8.34 -7.62
CA ALA A 41 -0.39 -7.76 -8.07
C ALA A 41 -0.85 -6.65 -7.13
N VAL A 42 -1.29 -5.53 -7.71
CA VAL A 42 -1.98 -4.46 -6.99
C VAL A 42 -3.44 -4.47 -7.40
N THR A 43 -4.36 -4.48 -6.44
CA THR A 43 -5.79 -4.28 -6.69
C THR A 43 -6.24 -2.96 -6.07
N ASP A 44 -6.75 -2.06 -6.90
CA ASP A 44 -7.17 -0.71 -6.52
C ASP A 44 -8.49 -0.39 -7.24
N ASP A 45 -9.51 0.06 -6.50
CA ASP A 45 -10.86 0.34 -7.01
C ASP A 45 -11.44 -0.79 -7.90
N GLY A 46 -11.20 -2.05 -7.53
CA GLY A 46 -11.66 -3.22 -8.29
C GLY A 46 -10.89 -3.51 -9.58
N ARG A 47 -9.81 -2.77 -9.88
CA ARG A 47 -8.89 -3.04 -10.98
C ARG A 47 -7.63 -3.71 -10.46
N THR A 48 -7.19 -4.79 -11.11
CA THR A 48 -5.95 -5.48 -10.75
C THR A 48 -4.86 -5.22 -11.79
N TYR A 49 -3.70 -4.78 -11.31
CA TYR A 49 -2.48 -4.50 -12.06
C TYR A 49 -1.43 -5.54 -11.67
N ARG A 50 -1.04 -6.41 -12.61
CA ARG A 50 -0.11 -7.51 -12.35
C ARG A 50 1.22 -7.29 -13.06
N GLY A 51 2.31 -7.53 -12.34
CA GLY A 51 3.68 -7.38 -12.82
C GLY A 51 4.22 -5.97 -12.60
N THR A 52 5.55 -5.89 -12.49
CA THR A 52 6.29 -4.65 -12.18
C THR A 52 5.93 -3.48 -13.11
N ASP A 53 5.82 -3.71 -14.42
CA ASP A 53 5.45 -2.67 -15.40
C ASP A 53 4.03 -2.11 -15.17
N ALA A 54 3.06 -2.98 -14.89
CA ALA A 54 1.68 -2.57 -14.65
C ALA A 54 1.56 -1.81 -13.32
N ILE A 55 2.27 -2.26 -12.28
CA ILE A 55 2.31 -1.62 -10.96
C ILE A 55 2.95 -0.23 -11.07
N ARG A 56 4.05 -0.11 -11.83
CA ARG A 56 4.67 1.18 -12.09
C ARG A 56 3.70 2.15 -12.77
N GLY A 57 3.01 1.70 -13.82
CA GLY A 57 2.02 2.51 -14.51
C GLY A 57 0.85 2.92 -13.61
N TRP A 58 0.41 2.04 -12.71
CA TRP A 58 -0.59 2.36 -11.69
C TRP A 58 -0.09 3.41 -10.70
N LEU A 59 1.14 3.27 -10.17
CA LEU A 59 1.76 4.26 -9.28
C LEU A 59 1.84 5.65 -9.92
N GLU A 60 2.26 5.71 -11.19
CA GLU A 60 2.34 6.96 -11.96
C GLU A 60 0.94 7.58 -12.18
N GLN A 61 -0.09 6.77 -12.43
CA GLN A 61 -1.47 7.26 -12.60
C GLN A 61 -2.08 7.75 -11.27
N ALA A 62 -1.97 6.94 -10.21
CA ALA A 62 -2.51 7.26 -8.90
C ALA A 62 -1.91 8.56 -8.33
N GLY A 63 -0.59 8.76 -8.49
CA GLY A 63 0.10 9.96 -8.01
C GLY A 63 -0.05 11.22 -8.87
N THR A 64 -0.65 11.12 -10.08
CA THR A 64 -0.81 12.26 -11.00
C THR A 64 -2.25 12.74 -11.14
N GLN A 65 -3.25 11.88 -10.90
CA GLN A 65 -4.66 12.23 -11.06
C GLN A 65 -5.14 13.25 -10.02
N TYR A 66 -4.64 13.17 -8.79
CA TYR A 66 -5.00 14.06 -7.69
C TYR A 66 -3.78 14.45 -6.86
N THR A 67 -3.80 15.65 -6.29
CA THR A 67 -2.85 16.03 -5.24
C THR A 67 -3.47 15.72 -3.89
N TYR A 68 -2.88 14.78 -3.18
CA TYR A 68 -3.28 14.37 -1.84
C TYR A 68 -2.07 14.19 -0.93
N THR A 69 -2.32 14.30 0.36
CA THR A 69 -1.42 13.88 1.43
C THR A 69 -1.97 12.58 2.02
N ALA A 70 -1.13 11.57 2.18
CA ALA A 70 -1.50 10.31 2.81
C ALA A 70 -0.83 10.22 4.19
N THR A 71 -1.61 10.08 5.25
CA THR A 71 -1.10 9.94 6.62
C THR A 71 -1.46 8.56 7.15
N PRO A 72 -0.50 7.71 7.55
CA PRO A 72 -0.83 6.43 8.17
C PRO A 72 -1.41 6.68 9.57
N VAL A 73 -2.66 6.26 9.79
CA VAL A 73 -3.40 6.45 11.05
C VAL A 73 -3.50 5.17 11.89
N GLY A 74 -3.13 4.03 11.31
CA GLY A 74 -3.07 2.76 12.02
C GLY A 74 -2.42 1.66 11.19
N ALA A 75 -1.90 0.64 11.87
CA ALA A 75 -1.43 -0.57 11.24
C ALA A 75 -1.83 -1.81 12.04
N GLU A 76 -2.05 -2.90 11.32
CA GLU A 76 -2.56 -4.14 11.84
C GLU A 76 -1.82 -5.29 11.17
N ARG A 77 -1.47 -6.31 11.96
CA ARG A 77 -0.98 -7.58 11.43
C ARG A 77 -2.12 -8.60 11.48
N ASP A 78 -2.59 -8.97 10.29
CA ASP A 78 -3.68 -9.93 10.12
C ASP A 78 -3.15 -11.36 10.29
N ASP A 79 -1.97 -11.64 9.72
CA ASP A 79 -1.34 -12.96 9.68
C ASP A 79 0.20 -12.84 9.55
N PRO A 80 0.97 -13.93 9.65
CA PRO A 80 2.36 -13.97 9.21
C PRO A 80 2.50 -13.52 7.75
N GLY A 81 3.19 -12.39 7.52
CA GLY A 81 3.38 -11.84 6.18
C GLY A 81 2.20 -11.03 5.64
N ARG A 82 1.11 -10.84 6.40
CA ARG A 82 -0.04 -10.01 6.00
C ARG A 82 -0.22 -8.82 6.93
N TYR A 83 -0.23 -7.63 6.35
CA TYR A 83 -0.29 -6.38 7.09
C TYR A 83 -1.33 -5.45 6.46
N THR A 84 -2.14 -4.82 7.29
CA THR A 84 -3.07 -3.77 6.85
C THR A 84 -2.58 -2.45 7.42
N VAL A 85 -2.42 -1.45 6.56
CA VAL A 85 -2.10 -0.07 6.96
C VAL A 85 -3.29 0.80 6.58
N VAL A 86 -3.85 1.50 7.55
CA VAL A 86 -4.92 2.47 7.33
C VAL A 86 -4.28 3.82 7.06
N GLN A 87 -4.54 4.37 5.88
CA GLN A 87 -4.02 5.64 5.40
C GLN A 87 -5.16 6.62 5.25
N HIS A 88 -5.07 7.74 5.94
CA HIS A 88 -5.95 8.87 5.78
C HIS A 88 -5.45 9.75 4.64
N LEU A 89 -6.19 9.79 3.53
CA LEU A 89 -5.89 10.61 2.38
C LEU A 89 -6.72 11.89 2.44
N GLU A 90 -6.06 13.04 2.33
CA GLU A 90 -6.69 14.35 2.21
C GLU A 90 -6.15 15.05 0.96
N GLY A 91 -7.03 15.48 0.06
CA GLY A 91 -6.61 16.05 -1.22
C GLY A 91 -7.73 16.68 -2.05
N ASP A 92 -7.44 16.94 -3.33
CA ASP A 92 -8.36 17.65 -4.26
C ASP A 92 -9.29 16.69 -5.05
N PHE A 93 -9.47 15.45 -4.59
CA PHE A 93 -10.43 14.53 -5.22
C PHE A 93 -11.86 14.79 -4.72
N PRO A 94 -12.91 14.38 -5.46
CA PRO A 94 -14.29 14.54 -5.01
C PRO A 94 -14.53 13.86 -3.65
N GLY A 95 -14.90 14.64 -2.65
CA GLY A 95 -15.04 14.19 -1.25
C GLY A 95 -13.90 14.64 -0.35
N GLY A 96 -12.73 14.96 -0.92
CA GLY A 96 -11.60 15.61 -0.27
C GLY A 96 -10.85 14.79 0.77
N VAL A 97 -11.50 13.83 1.41
CA VAL A 97 -10.97 13.00 2.49
C VAL A 97 -11.45 11.56 2.35
N VAL A 98 -10.55 10.59 2.50
CA VAL A 98 -10.90 9.16 2.51
C VAL A 98 -9.89 8.35 3.34
N ASP A 99 -10.38 7.40 4.13
CA ASP A 99 -9.54 6.41 4.77
C ASP A 99 -9.41 5.18 3.86
N LEU A 100 -8.20 4.85 3.44
CA LEU A 100 -7.89 3.69 2.62
C LEU A 100 -7.15 2.64 3.42
N ARG A 101 -7.55 1.38 3.27
CA ARG A 101 -6.87 0.22 3.85
C ARG A 101 -5.96 -0.39 2.81
N TYR A 102 -4.65 -0.26 3.02
CA TYR A 102 -3.61 -0.89 2.23
C TYR A 102 -3.28 -2.24 2.84
N ARG A 103 -3.74 -3.32 2.22
CA ARG A 103 -3.49 -4.69 2.65
C ARG A 103 -2.32 -5.26 1.87
N PHE A 104 -1.20 -5.41 2.53
CA PHE A 104 0.04 -5.96 2.00
C PHE A 104 0.12 -7.46 2.29
N VAL A 105 0.55 -8.22 1.30
CA VAL A 105 0.96 -9.61 1.43
C VAL A 105 2.41 -9.72 1.00
N LEU A 106 3.26 -10.16 1.92
CA LEU A 106 4.67 -10.39 1.66
C LEU A 106 4.91 -11.83 1.22
N ASP A 107 5.85 -12.01 0.30
CA ASP A 107 6.35 -13.33 -0.08
C ASP A 107 7.45 -13.82 0.88
N GLY A 108 7.97 -15.03 0.65
CA GLY A 108 9.07 -15.61 1.45
C GLY A 108 10.40 -14.87 1.36
N HIS A 109 10.56 -13.95 0.38
CA HIS A 109 11.71 -13.05 0.23
C HIS A 109 11.48 -11.66 0.83
N GLU A 110 10.42 -11.47 1.62
CA GLU A 110 10.06 -10.18 2.23
C GLU A 110 9.79 -9.09 1.17
N LEU A 111 9.37 -9.46 -0.04
CA LEU A 111 8.88 -8.52 -1.06
C LEU A 111 7.36 -8.50 -1.06
N ILE A 112 6.76 -7.39 -1.52
CA ILE A 112 5.31 -7.28 -1.65
C ILE A 112 4.86 -8.13 -2.83
N SER A 113 4.12 -9.21 -2.56
CA SER A 113 3.50 -10.06 -3.57
C SER A 113 2.11 -9.57 -3.95
N GLU A 114 1.37 -9.02 -2.99
CA GLU A 114 0.04 -8.47 -3.24
C GLU A 114 -0.18 -7.19 -2.44
N LEU A 115 -0.82 -6.21 -3.07
CA LEU A 115 -1.34 -5.03 -2.40
C LEU A 115 -2.80 -4.85 -2.80
N THR A 116 -3.71 -4.85 -1.84
CA THR A 116 -5.12 -4.48 -2.08
C THR A 116 -5.44 -3.17 -1.38
N ILE A 117 -6.00 -2.22 -2.12
CA ILE A 117 -6.42 -0.91 -1.63
C ILE A 117 -7.93 -0.84 -1.74
N ALA A 118 -8.58 -0.61 -0.61
CA ALA A 118 -10.03 -0.45 -0.52
C ALA A 118 -10.39 0.48 0.65
N PRO A 119 -11.52 1.20 0.57
CA PRO A 119 -12.03 2.03 1.66
C PRO A 119 -12.56 1.23 2.86
#